data_AF-A0A6G2QT64-F1
#
_entry.id   AF-A0A6G2QT64-F1
#
_cell.length_a   1.000
_cell.length_b   1.000
_cell.length_c   1.000
_cell.angle_alpha   90.00
_cell.angle_beta   90.00
_cell.angle_gamma   90.00
#
_symmetry.space_group_name_H-M   'P 1'
#
loop_
_entity.id
_entity.type
_entity.pdbx_description
1 polymer ?
#
loop_
_entity_poly.entity_id
_entity_poly.type
_entity_poly.pdbx_seq_one_letter_code
_entity_poly.pdbx_strand_id
1 'polypeptide(L)'
;RTWMYASGVMFSIPAMLADKDVPTWLADVLQWNPAAVYMDLVRFAMIDGYGSSYLPPHVWAVALGWALLAGAAGFVYFWKAEERYGRG
;
A
#
# COMPACT_ATOMS: atom_id res chain seq x y z
N ARG A 1 0.07 14.26 -9.93
CA ARG A 1 -1.27 13.87 -10.42
C ARG A 1 -1.42 12.36 -10.59
N THR A 2 -0.46 11.68 -11.21
CA THR A 2 -0.47 10.20 -11.43
C THR A 2 -0.65 9.39 -10.15
N TRP A 3 -0.09 9.86 -9.04
CA TRP A 3 -0.17 9.17 -7.74
C TRP A 3 -1.59 9.01 -7.19
N MET A 4 -2.50 9.97 -7.45
CA MET A 4 -3.89 9.90 -6.98
C MET A 4 -4.72 8.84 -7.69
N TYR A 5 -4.41 8.57 -8.96
CA TYR A 5 -5.11 7.55 -9.75
C TYR A 5 -4.51 6.16 -9.53
N ALA A 6 -3.19 6.08 -9.33
CA ALA A 6 -2.50 4.81 -9.06
C ALA A 6 -2.66 4.31 -7.62
N SER A 7 -2.99 5.19 -6.67
CA SER A 7 -3.15 4.82 -5.27
C SER A 7 -4.48 4.11 -4.99
N GLY A 8 -5.50 4.24 -5.85
CA GLY A 8 -6.86 3.77 -5.52
C GLY A 8 -7.57 4.67 -4.51
N VAL A 9 -7.28 5.98 -4.49
CA VAL A 9 -7.88 6.96 -3.55
C VAL A 9 -9.39 7.09 -3.73
N MET A 10 -9.89 7.00 -4.97
CA MET A 10 -11.32 7.21 -5.26
C MET A 10 -12.13 5.90 -5.35
N PHE A 11 -11.50 4.79 -5.76
CA PHE A 11 -12.16 3.49 -5.97
C PHE A 11 -11.16 2.36 -5.68
N SER A 12 -11.64 1.20 -5.21
CA SER A 12 -10.79 0.02 -5.04
C SER A 12 -10.26 -0.44 -6.42
N ILE A 13 -8.99 -0.83 -6.46
CA ILE A 13 -8.31 -1.26 -7.70
C ILE A 13 -9.11 -2.34 -8.47
N PRO A 14 -9.71 -3.36 -7.80
CA PRO A 14 -10.54 -4.35 -8.49
C PRO A 14 -11.79 -3.77 -9.15
N ALA A 15 -12.48 -2.83 -8.49
CA ALA A 15 -13.69 -2.20 -9.02
C ALA A 15 -13.37 -1.22 -10.16
N MET A 16 -12.22 -0.55 -10.12
CA MET A 16 -11.80 0.41 -11.14
C MET A 16 -11.29 -0.27 -12.42
N LEU A 17 -10.83 -1.52 -12.32
CA LEU A 17 -10.31 -2.32 -13.44
C LEU A 17 -11.36 -3.28 -14.04
N ALA A 18 -12.49 -3.51 -13.36
CA ALA A 18 -13.53 -4.44 -13.82
C ALA A 18 -14.08 -4.12 -15.22
N ASP A 19 -14.16 -2.83 -15.58
CA ASP A 19 -14.69 -2.36 -16.86
C ASP A 19 -13.59 -1.90 -17.84
N LYS A 20 -12.31 -2.20 -17.56
CA LYS A 20 -11.18 -1.77 -18.41
C LYS A 20 -10.41 -2.97 -18.97
N ASP A 21 -10.20 -2.97 -20.29
CA ASP A 21 -9.27 -3.85 -21.00
C ASP A 21 -7.82 -3.46 -20.66
N VAL A 22 -7.40 -3.77 -19.45
CA VAL A 22 -6.01 -3.57 -18.99
C VAL A 22 -5.37 -4.91 -18.70
N PRO A 23 -4.07 -5.05 -18.99
CA PRO A 23 -3.36 -6.31 -18.75
C PRO A 23 -3.47 -6.73 -17.29
N THR A 24 -3.76 -8.00 -17.05
CA THR A 24 -4.00 -8.54 -15.70
C THR A 24 -2.83 -8.28 -14.74
N TRP A 25 -1.60 -8.32 -15.26
CA TRP A 25 -0.38 -8.03 -14.49
C TRP A 25 -0.33 -6.59 -13.96
N LEU A 26 -0.99 -5.64 -14.63
CA LEU A 26 -1.03 -4.25 -14.17
C LEU A 26 -1.87 -4.11 -12.91
N ALA A 27 -2.94 -4.91 -12.79
CA ALA A 27 -3.73 -5.00 -11.58
C ALA A 27 -2.87 -5.52 -10.41
N ASP A 28 -2.08 -6.56 -10.66
CA ASP A 28 -1.20 -7.16 -9.65
C ASP A 28 -0.15 -6.16 -9.15
N VAL A 29 0.50 -5.43 -10.06
CA VAL A 29 1.50 -4.41 -9.68
C VAL A 29 0.87 -3.25 -8.91
N LEU A 30 -0.32 -2.81 -9.31
CA LEU A 30 -1.03 -1.72 -8.62
C LEU A 30 -1.50 -2.14 -7.22
N GLN A 31 -1.88 -3.41 -7.03
CA GLN A 31 -2.28 -3.94 -5.72
C GLN A 31 -1.12 -4.05 -4.73
N TRP A 32 0.13 -4.14 -5.21
CA TRP A 32 1.31 -4.20 -4.34
C TRP A 32 1.78 -2.83 -3.83
N ASN A 33 1.18 -1.74 -4.33
CA ASN A 33 1.49 -0.38 -3.90
C ASN A 33 1.10 -0.18 -2.42
N PRO A 34 2.00 0.28 -1.54
CA PRO A 34 1.70 0.49 -0.12
C PRO A 34 0.50 1.43 0.06
N ALA A 35 0.35 2.45 -0.77
CA ALA A 35 -0.77 3.37 -0.68
C ALA A 35 -2.13 2.66 -0.92
N ALA A 36 -2.19 1.73 -1.87
CA ALA A 36 -3.40 0.96 -2.16
C ALA A 36 -3.73 -0.01 -1.01
N VAL A 37 -2.72 -0.75 -0.56
CA VAL A 37 -2.84 -1.73 0.55
C VAL A 37 -3.38 -1.07 1.81
N TYR A 38 -2.80 0.05 2.24
CA TYR A 38 -3.26 0.72 3.46
C TYR A 38 -4.64 1.38 3.29
N MET A 39 -4.97 1.89 2.11
CA MET A 39 -6.32 2.43 1.88
C MET A 39 -7.40 1.35 1.89
N ASP A 40 -7.14 0.18 1.31
CA ASP A 40 -8.10 -0.92 1.37
C ASP A 40 -8.29 -1.45 2.80
N LEU A 41 -7.23 -1.47 3.61
CA LEU A 41 -7.34 -1.79 5.04
C LEU A 41 -8.12 -0.74 5.83
N VAL A 42 -7.93 0.55 5.54
CA VAL A 42 -8.71 1.63 6.15
C VAL A 42 -10.19 1.53 5.76
N ARG A 43 -10.50 1.25 4.49
CA ARG A 43 -11.89 1.03 4.04
C ARG A 43 -12.51 -0.18 4.72
N PHE A 44 -11.78 -1.29 4.80
CA PHE A 44 -12.21 -2.49 5.51
C PHE A 44 -12.53 -2.21 6.99
N ALA A 45 -11.77 -1.32 7.64
CA ALA A 45 -12.01 -0.95 9.02
C ALA A 45 -13.11 0.09 9.23
N MET A 46 -13.39 0.94 8.23
CA MET A 46 -14.26 2.12 8.40
C MET A 46 -15.57 2.10 7.61
N ILE A 47 -15.70 1.25 6.58
CA ILE A 47 -16.88 1.19 5.72
C ILE A 47 -17.64 -0.11 5.98
N ASP A 48 -18.84 0.01 6.54
CA ASP A 48 -19.75 -1.12 6.69
C ASP A 48 -20.13 -1.69 5.31
N GLY A 49 -19.93 -2.99 5.13
CA GLY A 49 -20.15 -3.70 3.86
C GLY A 49 -18.91 -3.86 2.98
N TYR A 50 -17.77 -3.25 3.34
CA TYR A 50 -16.49 -3.54 2.68
C TYR A 50 -15.87 -4.82 3.27
N GLY A 51 -16.38 -5.97 2.83
CA GLY A 51 -15.96 -7.29 3.33
C GLY A 51 -14.64 -7.80 2.75
N SER A 52 -14.18 -8.94 3.26
CA SER A 52 -12.95 -9.63 2.82
C SER A 52 -12.95 -10.02 1.33
N SER A 53 -14.11 -10.06 0.67
CA SER A 53 -14.23 -10.28 -0.78
C SER A 53 -13.58 -9.19 -1.63
N TYR A 54 -13.39 -7.99 -1.09
CA TYR A 54 -12.73 -6.87 -1.77
C TYR A 54 -11.23 -6.79 -1.48
N LEU A 55 -10.71 -7.67 -0.60
CA LEU A 55 -9.31 -7.68 -0.20
C LEU A 55 -8.57 -8.83 -0.90
N PRO A 56 -7.40 -8.57 -1.51
CA PRO A 56 -6.54 -9.63 -1.99
C PRO A 56 -6.14 -10.57 -0.84
N PRO A 57 -6.07 -11.90 -1.05
CA PRO A 57 -5.74 -12.85 0.01
C PRO A 57 -4.41 -12.56 0.72
N HIS A 58 -3.48 -11.90 0.04
CA HIS A 58 -2.14 -11.57 0.52
C HIS A 58 -2.03 -10.17 1.14
N VAL A 59 -3.12 -9.39 1.24
CA VAL A 59 -3.08 -7.97 1.66
C VAL A 59 -2.42 -7.78 3.03
N TRP A 60 -2.69 -8.68 3.99
CA TRP A 60 -2.11 -8.60 5.34
C TRP A 60 -0.61 -8.89 5.35
N ALA A 61 -0.16 -9.85 4.55
CA ALA A 61 1.26 -10.17 4.42
C ALA A 61 2.02 -9.00 3.78
N VAL A 62 1.44 -8.38 2.74
CA VAL A 62 2.03 -7.21 2.08
C VAL A 62 2.01 -5.98 2.98
N ALA A 63 0.93 -5.74 3.73
CA ALA A 63 0.85 -4.65 4.71
C ALA A 63 1.91 -4.80 5.82
N LEU A 64 2.11 -6.01 6.33
CA LEU A 64 3.16 -6.30 7.29
C LEU A 64 4.55 -6.11 6.66
N GLY A 65 4.75 -6.58 5.44
CA GLY A 65 6.00 -6.40 4.69
C GLY A 65 6.37 -4.92 4.54
N TRP A 66 5.41 -4.05 4.17
CA TRP A 66 5.63 -2.61 4.09
C TRP A 66 5.87 -1.96 5.45
N ALA A 67 5.17 -2.39 6.50
CA ALA A 67 5.38 -1.88 7.86
C ALA A 67 6.81 -2.19 8.34
N LEU A 68 7.27 -3.43 8.13
CA LEU A 68 8.63 -3.85 8.47
C LEU A 68 9.67 -3.13 7.62
N LEU A 69 9.43 -2.98 6.32
CA LEU A 69 10.34 -2.27 5.42
C LEU A 69 10.46 -0.79 5.79
N ALA A 70 9.35 -0.10 6.04
CA ALA A 70 9.37 1.29 6.48
C ALA A 70 10.03 1.45 7.86
N GLY A 71 9.71 0.56 8.80
CA GLY A 71 10.29 0.55 10.14
C GLY A 71 11.81 0.29 10.11
N ALA A 72 12.26 -0.73 9.39
CA ALA A 72 13.67 -1.07 9.28
C ALA A 72 14.45 -0.02 8.46
N ALA A 73 13.92 0.44 7.33
CA ALA A 73 14.57 1.46 6.51
C ALA A 73 14.66 2.80 7.29
N GLY A 74 13.59 3.19 7.99
CA GLY A 74 13.59 4.34 8.88
C GLY A 74 14.61 4.19 10.00
N PHE A 75 14.60 3.05 10.70
CA PHE A 75 15.56 2.75 11.77
C PHE A 75 17.00 2.85 11.29
N VAL A 76 17.37 2.21 10.18
CA VAL A 76 18.72 2.26 9.61
C VAL A 76 19.10 3.67 9.18
N TYR A 77 18.18 4.42 8.55
CA TYR A 77 18.43 5.79 8.13
C TYR A 77 18.72 6.71 9.31
N PHE A 78 17.87 6.67 10.35
CA PHE A 78 18.03 7.50 11.54
C PHE A 78 19.24 7.08 12.39
N TRP A 79 19.50 5.78 12.51
CA TRP A 79 20.68 5.28 13.21
C TRP A 79 21.99 5.76 12.55
N LYS A 80 22.05 5.72 11.21
CA LYS A 80 23.20 6.26 10.48
C LYS A 80 23.33 7.78 10.60
N ALA A 81 22.21 8.49 10.77
CA ALA A 81 22.22 9.93 11.00
C ALA A 81 22.73 10.30 12.41
N GLU A 82 22.46 9.48 13.44
CA GLU A 82 23.00 9.66 14.80
C GLU A 82 24.52 9.74 14.83
N GLU A 83 25.23 8.92 14.05
CA GLU A 83 26.70 8.94 13.96
C GLU A 83 27.26 10.27 13.42
N ARG A 84 26.43 11.07 12.73
CA ARG A 84 26.82 12.38 12.20
C ARG A 84 26.73 13.49 13.24
N TYR A 85 25.92 13.33 14.29
CA TYR A 85 25.79 14.34 15.36
C TYR A 85 26.95 14.28 16.36
N GLY A 86 27.69 13.16 16.45
CA GLY A 86 28.81 12.99 17.37
C GLY A 86 30.17 13.51 16.89
N ARG A 87 30.24 14.22 15.75
CA ARG A 87 31.48 14.82 15.21
C ARG A 87 31.38 16.33 14.99
N GLY A 88 30.68 17.02 15.89
CA GLY A 88 30.85 18.44 16.17
C GLY A 88 31.62 18.60 17.48
#